data_AF-A0A945CN01-F1
#
_entry.id   AF-A0A945CN01-F1
#
_cell.length_a   1.000
_cell.length_b   1.000
_cell.length_c   1.000
_cell.angle_alpha   90.00
_cell.angle_beta   90.00
_cell.angle_gamma   90.00
#
_symmetry.space_group_name_H-M   'P 1'
#
loop_
_entity.id
_entity.type
_entity.pdbx_description
1 polymer ?
#
loop_
_entity_poly.entity_id
_entity_poly.type
_entity_poly.pdbx_seq_one_letter_code
_entity_poly.pdbx_strand_id
1 'polypeptide(L)'
;RLLMVWNNQSSTTQRPRYPLAAAVSGDGGLIWRPPIVLADEIGANQLSNFNLLQMGDGRILVCTSHYRAQPPACSDLDMIVFDEEWLDGS
;
A
#
# COMPACT_ATOMS: atom_id res chain seq x y z
N ARG A 1 7.10 -5.26 -16.28
CA ARG A 1 6.25 -5.64 -15.13
C ARG A 1 5.67 -4.38 -14.53
N LEU A 2 4.43 -4.41 -14.03
CA LEU A 2 3.81 -3.28 -13.34
C LEU A 2 3.51 -3.67 -11.89
N LEU A 3 3.62 -2.68 -11.01
CA LEU A 3 3.19 -2.72 -9.61
C LEU A 3 2.14 -1.63 -9.42
N MET A 4 1.02 -1.98 -8.78
CA MET A 4 0.02 -1.03 -8.33
C MET A 4 -0.08 -1.11 -6.81
N VAL A 5 -0.11 0.04 -6.14
CA VAL A 5 -0.38 0.16 -4.71
C VAL A 5 -1.59 1.06 -4.52
N TRP A 6 -2.56 0.62 -3.71
CA TRP A 6 -3.79 1.36 -3.46
C TRP A 6 -4.43 1.00 -2.13
N ASN A 7 -5.40 1.79 -1.68
CA ASN A 7 -6.29 1.36 -0.61
C ASN A 7 -7.35 0.41 -1.18
N ASN A 8 -7.29 -0.89 -0.86
CA ASN A 8 -8.15 -1.91 -1.46
C ASN A 8 -9.54 -1.97 -0.83
N GLN A 9 -10.21 -0.83 -0.84
CA GLN A 9 -11.60 -0.70 -0.43
C GLN A 9 -12.27 0.37 -1.29
N SER A 10 -13.31 -0.04 -2.05
CA SER A 10 -14.13 0.93 -2.78
C SER A 10 -14.98 1.73 -1.81
N SER A 11 -15.06 3.06 -2.00
CA SER A 11 -15.80 3.94 -1.10
C SER A 11 -16.32 5.18 -1.81
N THR A 12 -17.57 5.54 -1.52
CA THR A 12 -18.18 6.81 -1.94
C THR A 12 -17.81 7.98 -1.03
N THR A 13 -17.26 7.70 0.16
CA THR A 13 -16.91 8.70 1.18
C THR A 13 -15.41 8.91 1.32
N GLN A 14 -14.61 8.25 0.48
CA GLN A 14 -13.14 8.21 0.59
C GLN A 14 -12.66 7.56 1.91
N ARG A 15 -13.50 6.71 2.54
CA ARG A 15 -13.19 5.95 3.76
C ARG A 15 -13.76 4.53 3.70
N PRO A 16 -13.07 3.52 4.27
CA PRO A 16 -11.77 3.62 4.93
C PRO A 16 -10.62 3.85 3.94
N ARG A 17 -9.50 4.39 4.43
CA ARG A 17 -8.24 4.52 3.67
C ARG A 17 -7.26 3.43 4.08
N TYR A 18 -7.75 2.21 4.13
CA TYR A 18 -7.04 0.97 4.42
C TYR A 18 -7.91 -0.21 3.92
N PRO A 19 -7.35 -1.41 3.73
CA PRO A 19 -5.93 -1.76 3.80
C PRO A 19 -5.12 -1.10 2.67
N LEU A 20 -3.84 -0.84 2.90
CA LEU A 20 -2.89 -0.55 1.82
C LEU A 20 -2.47 -1.87 1.20
N ALA A 21 -2.74 -2.05 -0.09
CA ALA A 21 -2.49 -3.29 -0.81
C ALA A 21 -1.61 -3.07 -2.04
N ALA A 22 -0.98 -4.15 -2.49
CA ALA A 22 -0.19 -4.20 -3.72
C ALA A 22 -0.66 -5.33 -4.62
N ALA A 23 -0.58 -5.14 -5.93
CA ALA A 23 -0.69 -6.21 -6.92
C ALA A 23 0.27 -5.99 -8.07
N VAL A 24 0.63 -7.09 -8.72
CA VAL A 24 1.55 -7.10 -9.87
C VAL A 24 0.85 -7.57 -11.12
N SER A 25 1.29 -7.02 -12.25
CA SER A 25 0.93 -7.48 -13.58
C SER A 25 2.18 -7.77 -14.41
N GLY A 26 2.18 -8.95 -15.04
CA GLY A 26 3.21 -9.39 -15.97
C GLY A 26 2.96 -8.99 -17.42
N ASP A 27 1.72 -8.62 -17.77
CA ASP A 27 1.22 -8.43 -19.13
C ASP A 27 0.81 -6.98 -19.45
N GLY A 28 1.47 -6.02 -18.81
CA GLY A 28 1.24 -4.59 -19.07
C GLY A 28 -0.04 -4.03 -18.45
N GLY A 29 -0.60 -4.71 -17.45
CA GLY A 29 -1.77 -4.26 -16.70
C GLY A 29 -3.10 -4.85 -17.17
N LEU A 30 -3.07 -5.86 -18.05
CA LEU A 30 -4.28 -6.54 -18.53
C LEU A 30 -4.83 -7.50 -17.47
N ILE A 31 -3.95 -8.28 -16.84
CA ILE A 31 -4.28 -9.20 -15.76
C ILE A 31 -3.43 -8.85 -14.55
N TRP A 32 -4.08 -8.80 -13.39
CA TRP A 32 -3.46 -8.55 -12.10
C TRP A 32 -3.55 -9.80 -11.23
N ARG A 33 -2.47 -10.13 -10.54
CA ARG A 33 -2.48 -11.16 -9.50
C ARG A 33 -3.37 -10.72 -8.33
N PRO A 34 -3.85 -11.66 -7.49
CA PRO A 34 -4.55 -11.32 -6.26
C PRO A 34 -3.73 -10.32 -5.41
N PRO A 35 -4.38 -9.29 -4.83
CA PRO A 35 -3.67 -8.29 -4.06
C PRO A 35 -3.13 -8.85 -2.74
N ILE A 36 -1.96 -8.36 -2.34
CA ILE A 36 -1.33 -8.63 -1.04
C ILE A 36 -1.49 -7.37 -0.17
N VAL A 37 -1.86 -7.57 1.10
CA VAL A 37 -1.95 -6.47 2.07
C VAL A 37 -0.54 -6.11 2.54
N LEU A 38 -0.13 -4.86 2.29
CA LEU A 38 1.14 -4.30 2.76
C LEU A 38 1.03 -3.82 4.21
N ALA A 39 -0.10 -3.18 4.52
CA ALA A 39 -0.42 -2.68 5.85
C ALA A 39 -1.95 -2.57 5.99
N ASP A 40 -2.44 -2.75 7.21
CA ASP A 40 -3.85 -2.67 7.53
C ASP A 40 -4.08 -1.78 8.75
N GLU A 41 -5.32 -1.34 8.94
CA GLU A 41 -5.71 -0.46 10.02
C GLU A 41 -7.17 -0.67 10.43
N ILE A 42 -7.62 0.07 11.45
CA ILE A 42 -8.99 -0.01 11.96
C ILE A 42 -9.64 1.37 12.16
N GLY A 43 -10.96 1.37 12.17
CA GLY A 43 -11.77 2.53 12.54
C GLY A 43 -11.54 3.73 11.62
N ALA A 44 -11.14 4.87 12.22
CA ALA A 44 -10.91 6.12 11.50
C ALA A 44 -9.43 6.38 11.17
N ASN A 45 -8.53 5.43 11.45
CA ASN A 45 -7.13 5.49 11.04
C ASN A 45 -7.02 5.44 9.51
N GLN A 46 -5.93 5.97 8.97
CA GLN A 46 -5.74 6.07 7.52
C GLN A 46 -4.29 5.80 7.15
N LEU A 47 -4.11 5.05 6.06
CA LEU A 47 -2.85 4.86 5.35
C LEU A 47 -3.02 5.53 3.98
N SER A 48 -2.50 6.74 3.80
CA SER A 48 -2.79 7.53 2.59
C SER A 48 -1.62 8.38 2.14
N ASN A 49 -1.74 8.98 0.94
CA ASN A 49 -0.72 9.82 0.33
C ASN A 49 0.62 9.08 0.19
N PHE A 50 0.56 7.82 -0.25
CA PHE A 50 1.75 6.99 -0.39
C PHE A 50 2.54 7.29 -1.67
N ASN A 51 3.85 7.03 -1.62
CA ASN A 51 4.77 7.14 -2.73
C ASN A 51 5.64 5.88 -2.80
N LEU A 52 6.10 5.54 -4.01
CA LEU A 52 6.88 4.35 -4.29
C LEU A 52 8.23 4.74 -4.90
N LEU A 53 9.28 4.07 -4.46
CA LEU A 53 10.62 4.17 -5.02
C LEU A 53 11.17 2.76 -5.27
N GLN A 54 11.63 2.49 -6.49
CA GLN A 54 12.48 1.33 -6.73
C GLN A 54 13.93 1.68 -6.36
N MET A 55 14.48 0.91 -5.43
CA MET A 55 15.86 1.03 -4.97
C MET A 55 16.83 0.45 -6.01
N GLY A 56 18.10 0.85 -5.93
CA GLY A 56 19.13 0.38 -6.88
C GLY A 56 19.43 -1.13 -6.82
N ASP A 57 19.01 -1.81 -5.75
CA ASP A 57 19.09 -3.26 -5.59
C ASP A 57 17.80 -4.00 -6.01
N GLY A 58 16.85 -3.30 -6.63
CA GLY A 58 15.61 -3.88 -7.13
C GLY A 58 14.46 -3.93 -6.12
N ARG A 59 14.71 -3.69 -4.83
CA ARG A 59 13.64 -3.61 -3.82
C ARG A 59 12.73 -2.40 -4.05
N ILE A 60 11.51 -2.50 -3.56
CA ILE A 60 10.52 -1.43 -3.59
C ILE A 60 10.36 -0.88 -2.17
N LEU A 61 10.52 0.43 -2.05
CA LEU A 61 10.18 1.20 -0.85
C LEU A 61 8.84 1.88 -1.07
N VAL A 62 7.90 1.66 -0.15
CA VAL A 62 6.63 2.39 -0.05
C VAL A 62 6.69 3.25 1.20
N CYS A 63 6.50 4.56 1.04
CA CYS A 63 6.31 5.48 2.15
C CYS A 63 4.85 5.93 2.18
N THR A 64 4.19 5.89 3.34
CA THR A 64 2.78 6.28 3.49
C THR A 64 2.58 7.17 4.71
N SER A 65 1.66 8.13 4.63
CA SER A 65 1.23 8.85 5.83
C SER A 65 0.27 7.98 6.62
N HIS A 66 0.56 7.83 7.90
CA HIS A 66 -0.29 7.12 8.85
C HIS A 66 -0.97 8.10 9.79
N TYR A 67 -2.27 8.36 9.56
CA TYR A 67 -3.10 9.14 10.48
C TYR A 67 -3.66 8.25 11.60
N ARG A 68 -3.42 8.62 12.86
CA ARG A 68 -3.93 7.98 14.07
C ARG A 68 -5.10 8.78 14.64
N ALA A 69 -6.28 8.19 14.64
CA ALA A 69 -7.52 8.77 15.15
C ALA A 69 -7.63 8.66 16.69
N GLN A 70 -6.56 9.00 17.41
CA GLN A 70 -6.53 9.08 18.88
C GLN A 70 -6.65 10.55 19.35
N PRO A 71 -6.91 10.84 20.63
CA PRO A 71 -6.82 12.20 21.18
C PRO A 71 -5.45 12.45 21.85
N PRO A 72 -4.67 13.48 21.47
CA PRO A 72 -4.84 14.30 20.26
C PRO A 72 -4.51 13.49 19.00
N ALA A 73 -5.16 13.84 17.89
CA ALA A 73 -4.88 13.15 16.63
C ALA A 73 -3.44 13.45 16.20
N CYS A 74 -2.77 12.44 15.67
CA CYS A 74 -1.42 12.59 15.16
C CYS A 74 -1.26 11.86 13.83
N SER A 75 -0.24 12.26 13.08
CA SER A 75 0.19 11.57 11.88
C SER A 75 1.68 11.29 11.97
N ASP A 76 2.10 10.15 11.43
CA ASP A 76 3.51 9.81 11.21
C ASP A 76 3.70 9.27 9.78
N LEU A 77 4.93 8.89 9.45
CA LEU A 77 5.29 8.22 8.21
C LEU A 77 5.67 6.76 8.48
N ASP A 78 4.99 5.84 7.81
CA ASP A 78 5.36 4.43 7.78
C ASP A 78 6.11 4.11 6.48
N MET A 79 7.10 3.23 6.59
CA MET A 79 7.89 2.74 5.46
C MET A 79 7.80 1.22 5.37
N ILE A 80 7.57 0.71 4.17
CA ILE A 80 7.48 -0.72 3.88
C ILE A 80 8.48 -1.02 2.76
N VAL A 81 9.34 -2.01 2.96
CA VAL A 81 10.32 -2.45 1.95
C VAL A 81 10.06 -3.91 1.63
N PHE A 82 9.91 -4.22 0.36
CA PHE A 82 9.74 -5.59 -0.15
C PHE A 82 10.45 -5.74 -1.50
N ASP A 83 10.59 -6.97 -1.99
CA ASP A 83 11.07 -7.28 -3.32
C ASP A 83 9.98 -7.97 -4.15
N GLU A 84 10.31 -8.28 -5.41
CA GLU A 84 9.39 -8.95 -6.31
C GLU A 84 9.09 -10.39 -5.89
N GLU A 85 10.01 -11.10 -5.21
CA GLU A 85 9.80 -12.47 -4.75
C GLU A 85 8.71 -12.51 -3.67
N TRP A 86 8.76 -11.57 -2.72
CA TRP A 86 7.73 -11.42 -1.70
C TRP A 86 6.34 -11.15 -2.30
N LEU A 87 6.27 -10.32 -3.36
CA LEU A 87 5.02 -10.05 -4.09
C LEU A 87 4.48 -11.27 -4.82
N ASP A 88 5.32 -12.28 -5.07
CA ASP A 88 4.92 -13.51 -5.73
C ASP A 88 4.42 -14.59 -4.77
N GLY A 89 4.49 -14.34 -3.45
CA GLY A 89 3.90 -15.17 -2.40
C GLY A 89 4.79 -16.31 -1.89
N SER A 90 6.12 -16.11 -1.89
CA SER A 90 7.12 -17.03 -1.33
C SER A 90 7.03 -17.20 0.19
#